data_AF-A0A9E4LPY1-F1
#
_entry.id   AF-A0A9E4LPY1-F1
#
_cell.length_a   1.000
_cell.length_b   1.000
_cell.length_c   1.000
_cell.angle_alpha   90.00
_cell.angle_beta   90.00
_cell.angle_gamma   90.00
#
_symmetry.space_group_name_H-M   'P 1'
#
loop_
_entity.id
_entity.type
_entity.pdbx_description
1 polymer ?
#
loop_
_entity_poly.entity_id
_entity_poly.type
_entity_poly.pdbx_seq_one_letter_code
_entity_poly.pdbx_strand_id
1 'polypeptide(L)'
;EIPERITVPDYGHLLPEEIREFTLEGVYDADEHAHLSFIQGAGHGGSHPHLVHEFVDSIVNDRDPYPNAVQSANWTCVGLLAHESAMEGGVIKRLPDFTLSAT
;
A
#
# COMPACT_ATOMS: atom_id res chain seq x y z
N GLU A 1 -9.07 -30.22 5.53
CA GLU A 1 -8.04 -29.81 4.55
C GLU A 1 -6.75 -29.56 5.34
N ILE A 2 -5.61 -30.07 4.89
CA ILE A 2 -4.32 -29.87 5.58
C ILE A 2 -3.62 -28.70 4.86
N PRO A 3 -3.24 -27.62 5.55
CA PRO A 3 -2.57 -26.50 4.91
C PRO A 3 -1.15 -26.87 4.46
N GLU A 4 -0.75 -26.37 3.29
CA GLU A 4 0.57 -26.58 2.71
C GLU A 4 1.30 -25.25 2.49
N ARG A 5 2.63 -25.28 2.47
CA ARG A 5 3.44 -24.09 2.15
C ARG A 5 3.40 -23.85 0.65
N ILE A 6 3.20 -22.59 0.27
CA ILE A 6 3.30 -22.13 -1.12
C ILE A 6 4.47 -21.18 -1.29
N THR A 7 5.03 -21.13 -2.50
CA THR A 7 5.94 -20.06 -2.92
C THR A 7 5.08 -18.86 -3.33
N VAL A 8 5.30 -17.71 -2.70
CA VAL A 8 4.60 -16.46 -3.05
C VAL A 8 5.22 -15.91 -4.34
N PRO A 9 4.42 -15.58 -5.37
CA PRO A 9 4.94 -15.01 -6.60
C PRO A 9 5.45 -13.57 -6.38
N ASP A 10 6.57 -13.24 -7.02
CA ASP A 10 7.08 -11.88 -7.10
C ASP A 10 6.59 -11.19 -8.38
N TYR A 11 6.24 -9.91 -8.25
CA TYR A 11 5.73 -9.07 -9.33
C TYR A 11 6.72 -8.00 -9.79
N GLY A 12 8.02 -8.12 -9.46
CA GLY A 12 9.05 -7.19 -9.90
C GLY A 12 9.10 -7.01 -11.42
N HIS A 13 8.66 -7.99 -12.20
CA HIS A 13 8.54 -7.88 -13.67
C HIS A 13 7.58 -6.77 -14.16
N LEU A 14 6.69 -6.26 -13.30
CA LEU A 14 5.81 -5.12 -13.59
C LEU A 14 6.50 -3.76 -13.43
N LEU A 15 7.73 -3.74 -12.89
CA LEU A 15 8.49 -2.52 -12.64
C LEU A 15 9.56 -2.28 -13.71
N PRO A 16 10.07 -1.03 -13.83
CA PRO A 16 11.33 -0.74 -14.50
C PRO A 16 12.47 -1.62 -13.99
N GLU A 17 13.38 -2.00 -14.88
CA GLU A 17 14.47 -2.94 -14.60
C GLU A 17 15.31 -2.50 -13.38
N GLU A 18 15.53 -1.19 -13.26
CA GLU A 18 16.36 -0.53 -12.26
C GLU A 18 15.84 -0.65 -10.83
N ILE A 19 14.55 -0.99 -10.65
CA ILE A 19 13.94 -1.07 -9.32
C ILE A 19 13.35 -2.43 -8.98
N ARG A 20 13.47 -3.44 -9.87
CA ARG A 20 12.92 -4.79 -9.64
C ARG A 20 13.57 -5.50 -8.46
N GLU A 21 14.87 -5.29 -8.26
CA GLU A 21 15.61 -5.96 -7.18
C GLU A 21 15.11 -5.60 -5.78
N PHE A 22 14.47 -4.43 -5.64
CA PHE A 22 13.91 -3.96 -4.37
C PHE A 22 12.58 -4.63 -3.99
N THR A 23 11.97 -5.45 -4.86
CA THR A 23 10.76 -6.21 -4.49
C THR A 23 11.09 -7.51 -3.76
N LEU A 24 12.34 -7.97 -3.88
CA LEU A 24 12.85 -9.20 -3.28
C LEU A 24 13.63 -8.92 -1.99
N GLU A 25 13.98 -9.97 -1.25
CA GLU A 25 14.84 -9.87 -0.06
C GLU A 25 16.16 -9.17 -0.45
N GLY A 26 16.38 -7.94 0.01
CA GLY A 26 17.42 -7.09 -0.58
C GLY A 26 17.82 -5.84 0.21
N VAL A 27 18.86 -6.01 1.03
CA VAL A 27 19.96 -5.06 1.28
C VAL A 27 19.65 -3.74 2.00
N TYR A 28 19.17 -3.81 3.25
CA TYR A 28 19.56 -2.83 4.25
C TYR A 28 20.41 -3.53 5.31
N ASP A 29 21.70 -3.24 5.27
CA ASP A 29 22.64 -3.43 6.37
C ASP A 29 22.59 -4.83 7.01
N ALA A 30 23.12 -5.81 6.27
CA ALA A 30 23.24 -7.21 6.72
C ALA A 30 23.99 -7.35 8.06
N ASP A 31 24.75 -6.32 8.46
CA ASP A 31 25.66 -6.37 9.60
C ASP A 31 25.18 -5.58 10.85
N GLU A 32 24.31 -4.57 10.74
CA GLU A 32 23.94 -3.74 11.91
C GLU A 32 22.43 -3.55 12.19
N HIS A 33 21.49 -3.70 11.23
CA HIS A 33 20.09 -3.29 11.45
C HIS A 33 19.03 -4.26 10.88
N ALA A 34 19.05 -5.51 11.33
CA ALA A 34 18.11 -6.57 10.89
C ALA A 34 16.72 -6.47 11.55
N HIS A 35 15.92 -5.45 11.22
CA HIS A 35 14.48 -5.52 11.48
C HIS A 35 13.82 -6.43 10.41
N LEU A 36 13.05 -7.44 10.83
CA LEU A 36 12.48 -8.50 9.97
C LEU A 36 11.71 -7.97 8.75
N SER A 37 11.17 -6.75 8.81
CA SER A 37 10.47 -6.10 7.71
C SER A 37 11.36 -5.82 6.49
N PHE A 38 12.68 -5.65 6.67
CA PHE A 38 13.62 -5.38 5.58
C PHE A 38 14.15 -6.66 4.93
N ILE A 39 14.12 -7.76 5.67
CA ILE A 39 14.49 -9.07 5.15
C ILE A 39 13.45 -9.51 4.11
N GLN A 40 12.17 -9.23 4.34
CA GLN A 40 11.08 -9.59 3.42
C GLN A 40 10.79 -8.48 2.40
N GLY A 41 11.50 -8.47 1.26
CA GLY A 41 11.14 -7.61 0.12
C GLY A 41 11.40 -6.12 0.33
N ALA A 42 12.58 -5.75 0.86
CA ALA A 42 12.97 -4.37 1.18
C ALA A 42 11.92 -3.53 1.95
N GLY A 43 11.05 -4.18 2.72
CA GLY A 43 9.90 -3.55 3.38
C GLY A 43 8.58 -4.13 2.92
N HIS A 44 7.85 -4.77 3.83
CA HIS A 44 6.45 -5.20 3.65
C HIS A 44 6.21 -6.00 2.35
N GLY A 45 7.06 -6.98 2.09
CA GLY A 45 6.88 -7.95 0.99
C GLY A 45 7.04 -7.38 -0.41
N GLY A 46 7.84 -6.32 -0.59
CA GLY A 46 8.16 -5.78 -1.91
C GLY A 46 7.17 -4.74 -2.44
N SER A 47 6.24 -4.27 -1.61
CA SER A 47 5.20 -3.32 -2.04
C SER A 47 5.71 -1.90 -2.28
N HIS A 48 6.75 -1.46 -1.57
CA HIS A 48 7.24 -0.08 -1.64
C HIS A 48 7.71 0.36 -3.04
N PRO A 49 8.52 -0.44 -3.78
CA PRO A 49 8.89 -0.10 -5.16
C PRO A 49 7.68 0.10 -6.08
N HIS A 50 6.62 -0.69 -5.92
CA HIS A 50 5.38 -0.52 -6.68
C HIS A 50 4.67 0.79 -6.34
N LEU A 51 4.56 1.15 -5.07
CA LEU A 51 3.92 2.41 -4.64
C LEU A 51 4.71 3.63 -5.12
N VAL A 52 6.05 3.58 -5.04
CA VAL A 52 6.92 4.65 -5.53
C VAL A 52 6.83 4.77 -7.05
N HIS A 53 6.85 3.64 -7.76
CA HIS A 53 6.71 3.62 -9.22
C HIS A 53 5.38 4.23 -9.65
N GLU A 54 4.27 3.81 -9.05
CA GLU A 54 2.93 4.36 -9.32
C GLU A 54 2.88 5.88 -9.12
N PHE A 55 3.43 6.37 -8.01
CA PHE A 55 3.46 7.80 -7.73
C PHE A 55 4.27 8.58 -8.77
N VAL A 56 5.48 8.14 -9.09
CA VAL A 56 6.34 8.82 -10.08
C VAL A 56 5.75 8.75 -11.48
N ASP A 57 5.26 7.57 -11.88
CA ASP A 57 4.62 7.36 -13.17
C ASP A 57 3.39 8.24 -13.35
N SER A 58 2.60 8.43 -12.29
CA SER A 58 1.42 9.32 -12.34
C SER A 58 1.79 10.77 -12.67
N ILE A 59 2.90 11.27 -12.10
CA ILE A 59 3.41 12.61 -12.34
C ILE A 59 3.95 12.74 -13.76
N VAL A 60 4.74 11.76 -14.20
CA VAL A 60 5.37 11.77 -15.54
C VAL A 60 4.30 11.75 -16.64
N ASN A 61 3.23 11.00 -16.45
CA ASN A 61 2.16 10.83 -17.43
C ASN A 61 0.98 11.80 -17.25
N ASP A 62 1.07 12.78 -16.35
CA ASP A 62 0.00 13.77 -16.06
C ASP A 62 -1.37 13.10 -15.83
N ARG A 63 -1.38 12.07 -14.97
CA ARG A 63 -2.58 11.32 -14.59
C ARG A 63 -2.79 11.37 -13.08
N ASP A 64 -4.03 11.13 -12.66
CA ASP A 64 -4.30 10.87 -11.25
C ASP A 64 -3.53 9.61 -10.77
N PRO A 65 -2.89 9.65 -9.60
CA PRO A 65 -2.27 8.47 -9.00
C PRO A 65 -3.33 7.50 -8.49
N TYR A 66 -2.94 6.25 -8.29
CA TYR A 66 -3.70 5.29 -7.50
C TYR A 66 -3.04 5.05 -6.13
N PRO A 67 -3.79 5.20 -5.02
CA PRO A 67 -5.08 5.87 -4.92
C PRO A 67 -4.95 7.38 -5.18
N ASN A 68 -6.01 8.00 -5.72
CA ASN A 68 -6.06 9.46 -5.87
C ASN A 68 -6.56 10.14 -4.58
N ALA A 69 -6.56 11.48 -4.55
CA ALA A 69 -6.93 12.26 -3.37
C ALA A 69 -8.34 11.92 -2.83
N VAL A 70 -9.32 11.70 -3.71
CA VAL A 70 -10.69 11.35 -3.32
C VAL A 70 -10.73 9.96 -2.67
N GLN A 71 -10.07 8.98 -3.26
CA GLN A 71 -9.96 7.62 -2.72
C GLN A 71 -9.21 7.61 -1.38
N SER A 72 -8.10 8.34 -1.26
CA SER A 72 -7.35 8.45 0.00
C SER A 72 -8.19 9.09 1.10
N ALA A 73 -8.98 10.13 0.77
CA ALA A 73 -9.89 10.77 1.71
C ALA A 73 -11.02 9.81 2.14
N ASN A 74 -11.58 9.04 1.21
CA ASN A 74 -12.56 8.00 1.51
C ASN A 74 -12.05 7.01 2.56
N TRP A 75 -10.91 6.37 2.30
CA TRP A 75 -10.35 5.36 3.19
C TRP A 75 -9.99 5.93 4.57
N THR A 76 -9.44 7.14 4.59
CA THR A 76 -9.08 7.83 5.84
C THR A 76 -10.33 8.17 6.65
N CYS A 77 -11.35 8.76 6.01
CA CYS A 77 -12.61 9.11 6.68
C CYS A 77 -13.35 7.88 7.21
N VAL A 78 -13.29 6.73 6.52
CA VAL A 78 -13.88 5.48 7.04
C VAL A 78 -13.31 5.14 8.41
N GLY A 79 -11.98 5.18 8.59
CA GLY A 79 -11.34 4.88 9.87
C GLY A 79 -11.73 5.87 10.98
N LEU A 80 -11.72 7.17 10.67
CA LEU A 80 -12.10 8.23 11.60
C LEU A 80 -13.56 8.09 12.05
N LEU A 81 -14.48 7.94 11.10
CA LEU A 81 -15.92 7.83 11.37
C LEU A 81 -16.27 6.51 12.07
N ALA A 82 -15.55 5.42 11.78
CA ALA A 82 -15.71 4.16 12.51
C ALA A 82 -15.31 4.32 13.98
N HIS A 83 -14.22 5.03 14.25
CA HIS A 83 -13.82 5.35 15.62
C HIS A 83 -14.87 6.21 16.33
N GLU A 84 -15.33 7.30 15.72
CA GLU A 84 -16.40 8.15 16.28
C GLU A 84 -17.70 7.37 16.52
N SER A 85 -18.10 6.54 15.55
CA SER A 85 -19.27 5.66 15.68
C SER A 85 -19.15 4.76 16.91
N ALA A 86 -18.01 4.11 17.11
CA ALA A 86 -17.78 3.24 18.26
C ALA A 86 -17.86 4.00 19.60
N MET A 87 -17.32 5.22 19.66
CA MET A 87 -17.40 6.08 20.83
C MET A 87 -18.83 6.54 21.16
N GLU A 88 -19.70 6.61 20.16
CA GLU A 88 -21.11 7.00 20.28
C GLU A 88 -22.07 5.80 20.32
N GLY A 89 -21.59 4.60 20.64
CA GLY A 89 -22.45 3.41 20.79
C GLY A 89 -22.89 2.78 19.48
N GLY A 90 -22.10 2.94 18.41
CA GLY A 90 -22.31 2.31 17.12
C GLY A 90 -23.31 3.04 16.21
N VAL A 91 -23.50 4.34 16.38
CA VAL A 91 -24.38 5.13 15.50
C VAL A 91 -23.83 5.18 14.07
N ILE A 92 -24.72 5.18 13.08
CA ILE A 92 -24.31 5.29 11.69
C ILE A 92 -23.77 6.70 11.43
N LYS A 93 -22.52 6.78 10.95
CA LYS A 93 -21.90 8.00 10.44
C LYS A 93 -21.85 7.94 8.91
N ARG A 94 -22.20 9.03 8.24
CA ARG A 94 -22.16 9.11 6.77
C ARG A 94 -20.82 9.68 6.32
N LEU A 95 -20.26 9.10 5.26
CA LEU A 95 -19.08 9.64 4.62
C LEU A 95 -19.37 11.05 4.06
N PRO A 96 -18.42 12.00 4.15
CA PRO A 96 -18.57 13.30 3.53
C PRO A 96 -18.66 13.18 2.00
N ASP A 97 -19.49 14.01 1.36
CA ASP A 97 -19.74 13.91 -0.08
C ASP A 97 -18.47 14.02 -0.94
N PHE A 98 -17.49 14.83 -0.53
CA PHE A 98 -16.22 15.00 -1.26
C PHE A 98 -15.35 13.74 -1.27
N THR A 99 -15.65 12.76 -0.43
CA THR A 99 -14.95 11.47 -0.37
C THR A 99 -15.57 10.41 -1.28
N LEU A 100 -16.71 10.70 -1.91
CA LEU A 100 -17.39 9.78 -2.79
C LEU A 100 -16.91 10.01 -4.22
N SER A 101 -16.36 8.98 -4.86
CA SER A 101 -16.07 9.04 -6.28
C SER A 101 -17.38 9.18 -7.07
N ALA A 102 -17.37 10.01 -8.10
CA ALA A 102 -18.48 10.04 -9.06
C ALA A 102 -18.61 8.65 -9.70
N THR A 103 -19.79 8.05 -9.57
CA THR A 103 -20.17 6.82 -10.31
C THR A 103 -20.27 7.09 -11.80
#